data_AF-Q54RN1-F1
#
_entry.id   AF-Q54RN1-F1
#
_cell.length_a   1.000
_cell.length_b   1.000
_cell.length_c   1.000
_cell.angle_alpha   90.00
_cell.angle_beta   90.00
_cell.angle_gamma   90.00
#
_symmetry.space_group_name_H-M   'P 1'
#
loop_
_entity.id
_entity.type
_entity.pdbx_description
1 polymer ?
#
loop_
_entity_poly.entity_id
_entity_poly.type
_entity_poly.pdbx_seq_one_letter_code
_entity_poly.pdbx_strand_id
1 'polypeptide(L)'
;MNKLIISLLIVLSAISIISADYQYGYCKFGSVGTVNQNITGYVTLTAQDGALNLVYNISSINLPTGSYATAIMTYGYNPSNNTDLGGVFQVDGKGTEQCQSGGSRAGDLYNLYVNDNRISSNFDSLTSVSIVDSPNSIIGRSIAIFQESYSCDLLKSSVGTSVGPLTTVVASCIIGIGNSANVPATNGVNTTTGNANTAGAYSSLSNTQYDAMVLLANTTKSPSAAIGGSVLFRSSSNSVSVNGIVSGVAKSVHGFHIHAFGDLTTVDGASIGGHWLSGAQVHAFPENTSRHFGDLGNLCIFDNDFKNAYYYLSTSYFSFSGLVGRGFAVHAARDDGNTYVGGDRVAQGVVALIPKAATTLNQVPSNWKYEVICSNGTYTGESTIEPSPTPSTTPTPTETSQPGTSSYLAPFFVLILSSLISVILIL
;
A
#
# COMPACT_ATOMS: atom_id res chain seq x y z
N MET A 1 42.70 -3.10 40.43
CA MET A 1 41.25 -2.79 40.60
C MET A 1 40.79 -1.61 39.74
N ASN A 2 41.49 -0.46 39.69
CA ASN A 2 41.03 0.72 38.92
C ASN A 2 40.87 0.52 37.40
N LYS A 3 41.69 -0.31 36.74
CA LYS A 3 41.55 -0.53 35.29
C LYS A 3 40.26 -1.29 34.91
N LEU A 4 39.78 -2.19 35.78
CA LEU A 4 38.57 -2.97 35.53
C LEU A 4 37.30 -2.11 35.64
N ILE A 5 37.28 -1.18 36.59
CA ILE A 5 36.16 -0.24 36.81
C ILE A 5 36.03 0.75 35.66
N ILE A 6 37.15 1.25 35.12
CA ILE A 6 37.15 2.17 33.97
C ILE A 6 36.68 1.44 32.70
N SER A 7 37.12 0.21 32.45
CA SER A 7 36.60 -0.58 31.32
C SER A 7 35.11 -0.88 31.46
N LEU A 8 34.62 -1.17 32.67
CA LEU A 8 33.20 -1.40 32.91
C LEU A 8 32.38 -0.12 32.70
N LEU A 9 32.86 1.05 33.14
CA LEU A 9 32.19 2.34 32.90
C LEU A 9 32.17 2.74 31.42
N ILE A 10 33.25 2.49 30.66
CA ILE A 10 33.28 2.75 29.21
C ILE A 10 32.32 1.80 28.49
N VAL A 11 32.29 0.52 28.86
CA VAL A 11 31.33 -0.46 28.30
C VAL A 11 29.88 -0.11 28.68
N LEU A 12 29.61 0.34 29.91
CA LEU A 12 28.27 0.78 30.33
C LEU A 12 27.87 2.14 29.71
N SER A 13 28.80 3.05 29.42
CA SER A 13 28.49 4.29 28.70
C SER A 13 28.25 4.08 27.19
N ALA A 14 28.76 2.96 26.64
CA ALA A 14 28.51 2.55 25.26
C ALA A 14 27.23 1.70 25.10
N ILE A 15 26.67 1.19 26.20
CA ILE A 15 25.42 0.43 26.18
C ILE A 15 24.28 1.39 26.53
N SER A 16 23.34 1.53 25.61
CA SER A 16 22.08 2.28 25.72
C SER A 16 22.11 3.79 25.40
N ILE A 17 22.65 4.17 24.23
CA ILE A 17 21.80 5.05 23.40
C ILE A 17 20.61 4.16 23.04
N ILE A 18 19.52 4.28 23.80
CA ILE A 18 18.23 3.74 23.36
C ILE A 18 17.94 4.49 22.06
N SER A 19 18.09 3.82 20.92
CA SER A 19 17.61 4.34 19.63
C SER A 19 16.11 4.51 19.77
N ALA A 20 15.64 5.75 19.86
CA ALA A 20 14.23 6.02 19.89
C ALA A 20 13.69 5.87 18.47
N ASP A 21 12.83 4.89 18.24
CA ASP A 21 12.07 4.80 16.99
C ASP A 21 11.29 6.10 16.75
N TYR A 22 11.17 6.49 15.48
CA TYR A 22 10.44 7.70 15.09
C TYR A 22 9.10 7.34 14.45
N GLN A 23 8.24 8.34 14.30
CA GLN A 23 6.95 8.22 13.64
C GLN A 23 6.84 9.29 12.57
N TYR A 24 6.74 8.87 11.31
CA TYR A 24 6.58 9.78 10.18
C TYR A 24 5.55 9.25 9.18
N GLY A 25 4.58 10.09 8.84
CA GLY A 25 3.60 9.86 7.79
C GLY A 25 3.63 10.97 6.74
N TYR A 26 3.19 10.65 5.52
CA TYR A 26 3.19 11.57 4.38
C TYR A 26 1.90 11.45 3.58
N CYS A 27 1.30 12.58 3.20
CA CYS A 27 0.01 12.64 2.52
C CYS A 27 0.05 13.69 1.40
N LYS A 28 0.17 13.27 0.14
CA LYS A 28 0.28 14.19 -1.02
C LYS A 28 -1.08 14.44 -1.66
N PHE A 29 -1.51 15.70 -1.71
CA PHE A 29 -2.73 16.08 -2.41
C PHE A 29 -2.62 15.76 -3.89
N GLY A 30 -3.69 15.20 -4.44
CA GLY A 30 -3.78 14.91 -5.86
C GLY A 30 -3.21 13.60 -6.35
N SER A 31 -2.85 12.71 -5.42
CA SER A 31 -2.37 11.36 -5.72
C SER A 31 -3.49 10.37 -6.11
N VAL A 32 -4.76 10.78 -6.06
CA VAL A 32 -5.93 9.91 -6.18
C VAL A 32 -6.91 10.49 -7.20
N GLY A 33 -7.62 9.64 -7.95
CA GLY A 33 -8.63 9.98 -8.96
C GLY A 33 -9.86 10.74 -8.44
N THR A 34 -9.65 11.78 -7.66
CA THR A 34 -10.66 12.66 -7.07
C THR A 34 -10.96 13.84 -7.98
N VAL A 35 -12.20 14.28 -7.89
CA VAL A 35 -12.90 15.17 -8.82
C VAL A 35 -12.27 16.56 -8.96
N ASN A 36 -11.38 16.96 -8.05
CA ASN A 36 -10.81 18.30 -8.01
C ASN A 36 -9.37 18.30 -7.44
N GLN A 37 -8.47 19.00 -8.13
CA GLN A 37 -7.05 19.21 -7.79
C GLN A 37 -6.83 20.66 -7.34
N ASN A 38 -7.79 21.22 -6.59
CA ASN A 38 -7.77 22.65 -6.28
C ASN A 38 -6.66 23.02 -5.27
N ILE A 39 -6.10 22.04 -4.58
CA ILE A 39 -4.98 22.21 -3.67
C ILE A 39 -3.86 21.28 -4.13
N THR A 40 -2.68 21.85 -4.36
CA THR A 40 -1.44 21.08 -4.56
C THR A 40 -0.55 21.28 -3.34
N GLY A 41 0.08 20.20 -2.89
CA GLY A 41 0.96 20.21 -1.73
C GLY A 41 0.91 18.86 -1.03
N TYR A 42 1.31 18.86 0.23
CA TYR A 42 1.28 17.67 1.06
C TYR A 42 1.08 18.01 2.54
N VAL A 43 0.69 17.01 3.32
CA VAL A 43 0.68 17.05 4.78
C VAL A 43 1.70 16.05 5.29
N THR A 44 2.56 16.47 6.21
CA THR A 44 3.44 15.58 6.97
C THR A 44 2.87 15.32 8.34
N LEU A 45 3.04 14.10 8.84
CA LEU A 45 2.55 13.69 10.16
C LEU A 45 3.72 13.22 11.02
N THR A 46 3.89 13.80 12.21
CA THR A 46 4.99 13.46 13.11
C THR A 46 4.49 13.36 14.55
N ALA A 47 4.88 12.31 15.27
CA ALA A 47 4.53 12.20 16.68
C ALA A 47 5.56 12.92 17.55
N GLN A 48 5.10 13.81 18.41
CA GLN A 48 5.92 14.53 19.38
C GLN A 48 5.11 14.81 20.64
N ASP A 49 5.71 14.66 21.82
CA ASP A 49 5.12 15.07 23.10
C ASP A 49 3.71 14.48 23.37
N GLY A 50 3.45 13.26 22.91
CA GLY A 50 2.16 12.57 23.08
C GLY A 50 1.06 13.01 22.11
N ALA A 51 1.38 13.85 21.13
CA ALA A 51 0.46 14.27 20.08
C ALA A 51 0.99 13.90 18.69
N LEU A 52 0.06 13.77 17.73
CA LEU A 52 0.36 13.69 16.31
C LEU A 52 0.21 15.08 15.69
N ASN A 53 1.31 15.62 15.20
CA ASN A 53 1.38 16.91 14.54
C ASN A 53 1.19 16.74 13.03
N LEU A 54 0.25 17.49 12.46
CA LEU A 54 -0.01 17.57 11.02
C LEU A 54 0.46 18.94 10.52
N VAL A 55 1.41 18.94 9.57
CA VAL A 55 1.95 20.17 8.98
C VAL A 55 1.60 20.23 7.50
N TYR A 56 0.81 21.24 7.12
CA TYR A 56 0.33 21.47 5.77
C TYR A 56 1.35 22.28 4.97
N ASN A 57 1.93 21.66 3.95
CA ASN A 57 2.87 22.26 3.02
C ASN A 57 2.18 22.46 1.67
N ILE A 58 1.38 23.50 1.58
CA ILE A 58 0.55 23.81 0.41
C ILE A 58 1.32 24.68 -0.57
N SER A 59 1.48 24.21 -1.81
CA SER A 59 2.20 24.93 -2.87
C SER A 59 1.28 25.78 -3.74
N SER A 60 0.01 25.39 -3.90
CA SER A 60 -0.97 26.17 -4.66
C SER A 60 -2.38 25.92 -4.16
N ILE A 61 -3.21 26.96 -4.17
CA ILE A 61 -4.64 26.91 -3.86
C ILE A 61 -5.40 27.61 -4.98
N ASN A 62 -6.35 26.91 -5.58
CA ASN A 62 -7.30 27.40 -6.56
C ASN A 62 -8.71 27.34 -5.96
N LEU A 63 -8.90 28.07 -4.86
CA LEU A 63 -10.14 28.14 -4.10
C LEU A 63 -10.41 29.59 -3.72
N PRO A 64 -11.67 30.06 -3.75
CA PRO A 64 -12.02 31.35 -3.20
C PRO A 64 -11.62 31.50 -1.72
N THR A 65 -11.42 32.75 -1.28
CA THR A 65 -11.33 33.06 0.15
C THR A 65 -12.55 32.51 0.89
N GLY A 66 -12.33 31.80 1.98
CA GLY A 66 -13.41 31.08 2.67
C GLY A 66 -12.89 30.09 3.71
N SER A 67 -13.84 29.40 4.35
CA SER A 67 -13.56 28.37 5.35
C SER A 67 -13.98 27.00 4.81
N TYR A 68 -13.02 26.07 4.79
CA TYR A 68 -13.16 24.75 4.20
C TYR A 68 -13.01 23.69 5.29
N ALA A 69 -14.01 22.83 5.45
CA ALA A 69 -13.94 21.77 6.43
C ALA A 69 -12.81 20.80 6.07
N THR A 70 -12.03 20.41 7.07
CA THR A 70 -10.96 19.42 6.94
C THR A 70 -11.23 18.29 7.92
N ALA A 71 -11.04 17.06 7.47
CA ALA A 71 -11.18 15.89 8.33
C ALA A 71 -10.34 14.71 7.83
N ILE A 72 -9.99 13.84 8.77
CA ILE A 72 -9.48 12.50 8.49
C ILE A 72 -10.69 11.60 8.26
N MET A 73 -10.77 10.98 7.10
CA MET A 73 -11.90 10.16 6.69
C MET A 73 -11.61 8.67 6.91
N THR A 74 -12.65 7.84 6.92
CA THR A 74 -12.50 6.41 7.19
C THR A 74 -11.71 5.69 6.10
N TYR A 75 -11.93 6.02 4.83
CA TYR A 75 -11.25 5.39 3.70
C TYR A 75 -10.19 6.33 3.14
N GLY A 76 -9.08 5.78 2.63
CA GLY A 76 -8.11 6.54 1.85
C GLY A 76 -8.66 6.91 0.47
N TYR A 77 -9.55 6.06 -0.05
CA TYR A 77 -10.25 6.25 -1.32
C TYR A 77 -11.49 5.35 -1.35
N ASN A 78 -12.47 5.69 -2.19
CA ASN A 78 -13.61 4.83 -2.48
C ASN A 78 -13.79 4.66 -3.99
N PRO A 79 -13.55 3.44 -4.51
CA PRO A 79 -13.64 3.17 -5.95
C PRO A 79 -15.06 3.18 -6.51
N SER A 80 -16.08 3.03 -5.67
CA SER A 80 -17.49 3.07 -6.11
C SER A 80 -18.04 4.49 -6.17
N ASN A 81 -17.51 5.39 -5.35
CA ASN A 81 -17.82 6.81 -5.38
C ASN A 81 -16.66 7.60 -4.76
N ASN A 82 -15.86 8.27 -5.58
CA ASN A 82 -14.68 9.01 -5.11
C ASN A 82 -15.00 10.24 -4.24
N THR A 83 -16.27 10.63 -4.13
CA THR A 83 -16.73 11.69 -3.21
C THR A 83 -17.13 11.15 -1.83
N ASP A 84 -17.39 9.84 -1.72
CA ASP A 84 -17.71 9.15 -0.47
C ASP A 84 -16.43 8.53 0.10
N LEU A 85 -15.72 9.29 0.94
CA LEU A 85 -14.51 8.80 1.63
C LEU A 85 -14.84 8.10 2.96
N GLY A 86 -16.08 7.70 3.16
CA GLY A 86 -16.57 7.21 4.43
C GLY A 86 -16.82 8.34 5.44
N GLY A 87 -17.10 7.97 6.68
CA GLY A 87 -17.40 8.93 7.73
C GLY A 87 -16.11 9.54 8.25
N VAL A 88 -16.20 10.64 8.99
CA VAL A 88 -15.05 11.14 9.76
C VAL A 88 -14.55 10.03 10.67
N PHE A 89 -13.23 9.83 10.69
CA PHE A 89 -12.58 8.76 11.44
C PHE A 89 -12.93 8.83 12.92
N GLN A 90 -13.25 7.66 13.48
CA GLN A 90 -13.47 7.45 14.91
C GLN A 90 -12.76 6.17 15.33
N VAL A 91 -12.16 6.21 16.51
CA VAL A 91 -11.51 5.04 17.13
C VAL A 91 -12.56 3.95 17.38
N ASP A 92 -12.23 2.71 17.02
CA ASP A 92 -13.07 1.51 17.15
C ASP A 92 -14.46 1.57 16.47
N GLY A 93 -14.73 2.56 15.61
CA GLY A 93 -16.10 2.81 15.11
C GLY A 93 -17.12 3.07 16.23
N LYS A 94 -16.63 3.27 17.47
CA LYS A 94 -17.36 3.34 18.74
C LYS A 94 -17.29 4.74 19.33
N GLY A 95 -17.03 5.76 18.52
CA GLY A 95 -17.09 7.13 19.00
C GLY A 95 -18.54 7.46 19.38
N THR A 96 -18.79 7.45 20.68
CA THR A 96 -20.01 7.94 21.34
C THR A 96 -20.12 9.45 21.26
N GLU A 97 -19.12 10.13 20.70
CA GLU A 97 -19.10 11.57 20.48
C GLU A 97 -19.88 11.91 19.20
N GLN A 98 -21.16 11.58 19.23
CA GLN A 98 -22.13 12.23 18.38
C GLN A 98 -22.16 13.71 18.77
N CYS A 99 -22.18 14.59 17.78
CA CYS A 99 -22.20 16.06 17.91
C CYS A 99 -23.24 16.66 18.90
N GLN A 100 -24.07 15.83 19.53
CA GLN A 100 -25.11 16.20 20.48
C GLN A 100 -24.60 16.79 21.80
N SER A 101 -23.31 16.66 22.16
CA SER A 101 -22.79 17.19 23.43
C SER A 101 -21.49 18.00 23.33
N GLY A 102 -21.20 18.57 22.15
CA GLY A 102 -19.98 19.36 21.94
C GLY A 102 -18.69 18.53 21.87
N GLY A 103 -18.81 17.20 21.75
CA GLY A 103 -17.69 16.30 21.47
C GLY A 103 -17.17 16.46 20.04
N SER A 104 -15.92 16.09 19.84
CA SER A 104 -15.24 16.10 18.54
C SER A 104 -14.86 14.68 18.19
N ARG A 105 -15.14 14.25 16.96
CA ARG A 105 -14.68 12.95 16.47
C ARG A 105 -13.16 12.97 16.36
N ALA A 106 -12.54 11.80 16.50
CA ALA A 106 -11.08 11.68 16.45
C ALA A 106 -10.47 12.27 15.16
N GLY A 107 -11.18 12.15 14.03
CA GLY A 107 -10.75 12.68 12.73
C GLY A 107 -11.12 14.13 12.43
N ASP A 108 -11.76 14.88 13.34
CA ASP A 108 -12.11 16.28 13.06
C ASP A 108 -10.85 17.17 13.04
N LEU A 109 -10.64 17.90 11.93
CA LEU A 109 -9.56 18.90 11.76
C LEU A 109 -10.11 20.32 11.61
N TYR A 110 -11.42 20.51 11.86
CA TYR A 110 -12.12 21.80 11.79
C TYR A 110 -11.98 22.50 10.44
N ASN A 111 -11.71 23.81 10.43
CA ASN A 111 -11.67 24.62 9.22
C ASN A 111 -10.23 24.94 8.81
N LEU A 112 -9.93 24.67 7.55
CA LEU A 112 -8.84 25.31 6.83
C LEU A 112 -9.35 26.64 6.28
N TYR A 113 -8.81 27.74 6.79
CA TYR A 113 -9.18 29.08 6.30
C TYR A 113 -8.26 29.49 5.16
N VAL A 114 -8.84 29.72 3.99
CA VAL A 114 -8.14 30.22 2.80
C VAL A 114 -8.35 31.74 2.72
N ASN A 115 -7.26 32.49 2.60
CA ASN A 115 -7.26 33.93 2.31
C ASN A 115 -6.25 34.18 1.19
N ASP A 116 -6.68 34.80 0.08
CA ASP A 116 -5.80 35.19 -1.04
C ASP A 116 -4.87 34.06 -1.52
N ASN A 117 -5.46 32.88 -1.80
CA ASN A 117 -4.75 31.66 -2.23
C ASN A 117 -3.70 31.12 -1.22
N ARG A 118 -3.84 31.43 0.07
CA ARG A 118 -3.01 30.89 1.16
C ARG A 118 -3.86 30.37 2.30
N ILE A 119 -3.33 29.39 3.05
CA ILE A 119 -3.95 28.96 4.31
C ILE A 119 -3.49 29.86 5.45
N SER A 120 -4.39 30.20 6.38
CA SER A 120 -4.06 31.07 7.53
C SER A 120 -3.28 30.36 8.64
N SER A 121 -3.51 29.06 8.81
CA SER A 121 -2.77 28.16 9.68
C SER A 121 -2.38 26.94 8.87
N ASN A 122 -1.19 26.41 9.12
CA ASN A 122 -0.64 25.25 8.47
C ASN A 122 -0.31 24.11 9.44
N PHE A 123 -0.92 24.12 10.63
CA PHE A 123 -0.59 23.21 11.71
C PHE A 123 -1.84 22.77 12.46
N ASP A 124 -1.98 21.45 12.65
CA ASP A 124 -2.90 20.82 13.60
C ASP A 124 -2.10 19.89 14.53
N SER A 125 -2.56 19.73 15.77
CA SER A 125 -1.99 18.78 16.73
C SER A 125 -3.11 17.99 17.39
N LEU A 126 -3.03 16.66 17.32
CA LEU A 126 -4.11 15.76 17.70
C LEU A 126 -3.62 14.73 18.71
N THR A 127 -4.39 14.53 19.78
CA THR A 127 -4.10 13.51 20.82
C THR A 127 -4.96 12.27 20.70
N SER A 128 -6.00 12.31 19.84
CA SER A 128 -7.00 11.25 19.66
C SER A 128 -6.63 10.25 18.57
N VAL A 129 -5.63 10.55 17.74
CA VAL A 129 -5.20 9.72 16.61
C VAL A 129 -3.72 9.37 16.72
N SER A 130 -3.29 8.32 16.04
CA SER A 130 -1.90 7.90 15.97
C SER A 130 -1.55 7.45 14.55
N ILE A 131 -0.27 7.18 14.31
CA ILE A 131 0.19 6.49 13.09
C ILE A 131 0.87 5.17 13.39
N VAL A 132 0.82 4.67 14.63
CA VAL A 132 1.41 3.40 15.05
C VAL A 132 0.34 2.31 15.16
N ASP A 133 0.77 1.05 15.25
CA ASP A 133 -0.12 -0.10 15.39
C ASP A 133 -1.03 0.01 16.63
N SER A 134 -2.23 0.54 16.42
CA SER A 134 -3.27 0.75 17.42
C SER A 134 -4.61 1.04 16.71
N PRO A 135 -5.76 0.89 17.39
CA PRO A 135 -7.06 1.26 16.82
C PRO A 135 -7.15 2.72 16.35
N ASN A 136 -6.28 3.60 16.87
CA ASN A 136 -6.20 5.02 16.55
C ASN A 136 -5.40 5.32 15.28
N SER A 137 -4.81 4.29 14.64
CA SER A 137 -3.99 4.49 13.44
C SER A 137 -4.78 5.06 12.27
N ILE A 138 -4.25 6.11 11.66
CA ILE A 138 -4.79 6.76 10.46
C ILE A 138 -4.03 6.41 9.18
N ILE A 139 -3.04 5.51 9.23
CA ILE A 139 -2.33 5.05 8.03
C ILE A 139 -3.30 4.36 7.05
N GLY A 140 -3.18 4.71 5.77
CA GLY A 140 -4.04 4.24 4.68
C GLY A 140 -5.39 4.96 4.55
N ARG A 141 -5.72 5.85 5.50
CA ARG A 141 -6.91 6.71 5.45
C ARG A 141 -6.62 7.99 4.66
N SER A 142 -7.62 8.87 4.48
CA SER A 142 -7.42 10.15 3.79
C SER A 142 -7.55 11.36 4.70
N ILE A 143 -6.77 12.39 4.42
CA ILE A 143 -7.12 13.77 4.80
C ILE A 143 -7.95 14.34 3.64
N ALA A 144 -9.16 14.80 3.93
CA ALA A 144 -10.07 15.38 2.95
C ALA A 144 -10.40 16.82 3.32
N ILE A 145 -10.51 17.66 2.29
CA ILE A 145 -10.92 19.07 2.40
C ILE A 145 -12.21 19.23 1.60
N PHE A 146 -13.21 19.85 2.21
CA PHE A 146 -14.54 20.03 1.68
C PHE A 146 -14.83 21.50 1.40
N GLN A 147 -15.66 21.76 0.39
CA GLN A 147 -16.04 23.11 -0.04
C GLN A 147 -16.73 23.94 1.05
N GLU A 148 -17.51 23.29 1.92
CA GLU A 148 -18.29 23.95 2.97
C GLU A 148 -17.49 24.07 4.27
N SER A 149 -17.89 25.00 5.14
CA SER A 149 -17.31 25.13 6.47
C SER A 149 -17.65 23.95 7.39
N TYR A 150 -16.76 23.68 8.34
CA TYR A 150 -16.91 22.64 9.33
C TYR A 150 -18.22 22.78 10.11
N SER A 151 -19.02 21.72 10.05
CA SER A 151 -20.08 21.44 11.00
C SER A 151 -20.00 19.96 11.34
N CYS A 152 -19.96 19.68 12.63
CA CYS A 152 -19.93 18.31 13.13
C CYS A 152 -21.12 17.50 12.54
N ASP A 153 -22.29 18.12 12.47
CA ASP A 153 -23.51 17.51 11.93
C ASP A 153 -23.47 17.30 10.42
N LEU A 154 -22.85 18.21 9.65
CA LEU A 154 -22.81 18.12 8.18
C LEU A 154 -21.80 17.08 7.68
N LEU A 155 -20.69 16.88 8.39
CA LEU A 155 -19.69 15.86 8.03
C LEU A 155 -20.10 14.43 8.43
N LYS A 156 -21.29 14.24 9.02
CA LYS A 156 -21.82 12.89 9.31
C LYS A 156 -22.15 12.12 8.03
N SER A 157 -22.64 12.81 6.98
CA SER A 157 -23.39 12.18 5.89
C SER A 157 -22.57 11.76 4.68
N SER A 158 -21.24 11.71 4.78
CA SER A 158 -20.44 11.00 3.78
C SER A 158 -20.57 9.47 3.88
N VAL A 159 -21.44 8.91 4.73
CA VAL A 159 -21.79 7.46 4.72
C VAL A 159 -23.29 7.22 4.83
N GLY A 160 -23.86 6.57 3.83
CA GLY A 160 -24.97 5.63 3.98
C GLY A 160 -26.33 6.15 4.47
N THR A 161 -26.50 7.46 4.69
CA THR A 161 -27.82 8.03 4.98
C THR A 161 -28.49 8.55 3.71
N SER A 162 -29.80 8.37 3.58
CA SER A 162 -30.65 9.00 2.54
C SER A 162 -30.70 10.54 2.61
N VAL A 163 -29.95 11.13 3.53
CA VAL A 163 -29.58 12.55 3.53
C VAL A 163 -28.25 12.63 2.77
N GLY A 164 -28.28 13.05 1.51
CA GLY A 164 -27.13 12.98 0.61
C GLY A 164 -25.85 13.65 1.14
N PRO A 165 -24.67 13.33 0.60
CA PRO A 165 -23.45 14.04 0.96
C PRO A 165 -23.58 15.49 0.47
N LEU A 166 -23.79 16.43 1.39
CA LEU A 166 -23.85 17.86 1.06
C LEU A 166 -22.46 18.50 0.97
N THR A 167 -21.39 17.73 0.74
CA THR A 167 -20.02 18.28 0.76
C THR A 167 -19.20 17.84 -0.45
N THR A 168 -18.94 18.78 -1.37
CA THR A 168 -17.97 18.58 -2.46
C THR A 168 -16.58 18.43 -1.85
N VAL A 169 -15.90 17.30 -2.11
CA VAL A 169 -14.47 17.15 -1.82
C VAL A 169 -13.70 18.02 -2.83
N VAL A 170 -12.94 19.01 -2.33
CA VAL A 170 -12.13 19.91 -3.15
C VAL A 170 -10.66 19.47 -3.25
N ALA A 171 -10.20 18.69 -2.27
CA ALA A 171 -8.90 18.04 -2.29
C ALA A 171 -8.89 16.85 -1.31
N SER A 172 -8.08 15.83 -1.61
CA SER A 172 -7.78 14.76 -0.66
C SER A 172 -6.40 14.14 -0.93
N CYS A 173 -5.88 13.43 0.07
CA CYS A 173 -4.66 12.65 -0.05
C CYS A 173 -4.75 11.38 0.81
N ILE A 174 -4.03 10.33 0.42
CA ILE A 174 -3.88 9.10 1.23
C ILE A 174 -2.69 9.26 2.17
N ILE A 175 -2.89 8.92 3.45
CA ILE A 175 -1.86 8.95 4.48
C ILE A 175 -0.99 7.68 4.33
N GLY A 176 0.23 7.84 3.82
CA GLY A 176 1.21 6.77 3.71
C GLY A 176 2.22 6.74 4.87
N ILE A 177 2.93 5.63 4.98
CA ILE A 177 4.12 5.49 5.84
C ILE A 177 5.23 6.35 5.22
N GLY A 178 5.74 7.33 5.96
CA GLY A 178 6.75 8.26 5.46
C GLY A 178 8.17 7.67 5.44
N ASN A 179 9.05 8.20 4.59
CA ASN A 179 10.46 7.83 4.53
C ASN A 179 11.31 8.85 5.31
N SER A 180 12.14 8.41 6.26
CA SER A 180 13.00 9.32 7.05
C SER A 180 13.95 10.15 6.21
N ALA A 181 14.39 9.62 5.07
CA ALA A 181 15.26 10.33 4.14
C ALA A 181 14.61 11.60 3.56
N ASN A 182 13.28 11.72 3.67
CA ASN A 182 12.49 12.82 3.10
C ASN A 182 11.80 13.69 4.16
N VAL A 183 12.05 13.47 5.46
CA VAL A 183 11.45 14.31 6.49
C VAL A 183 11.97 15.74 6.34
N PRO A 184 11.09 16.76 6.19
CA PRO A 184 11.53 18.14 6.20
C PRO A 184 12.24 18.48 7.51
N ALA A 185 13.41 19.11 7.46
CA ALA A 185 14.21 19.47 8.64
C ALA A 185 13.42 20.34 9.65
N THR A 186 12.45 21.11 9.16
CA THR A 186 11.54 21.94 9.96
C THR A 186 10.62 21.16 10.89
N ASN A 187 10.43 19.86 10.67
CA ASN A 187 9.51 19.05 11.45
C ASN A 187 10.12 18.57 12.79
N GLY A 188 11.40 18.82 13.04
CA GLY A 188 12.04 18.53 14.33
C GLY A 188 12.19 17.05 14.69
N VAL A 189 11.93 16.13 13.75
CA VAL A 189 12.03 14.68 14.00
C VAL A 189 13.49 14.25 13.98
N ASN A 190 13.92 13.55 15.03
CA ASN A 190 15.24 12.93 15.06
C ASN A 190 15.26 11.62 14.25
N THR A 191 15.86 11.66 13.06
CA THR A 191 15.98 10.54 12.13
C THR A 191 17.39 9.90 12.13
N THR A 192 18.09 9.90 13.27
CA THR A 192 19.43 9.30 13.39
C THR A 192 19.50 7.88 12.85
N THR A 193 20.64 7.53 12.26
CA THR A 193 20.93 6.20 11.71
C THR A 193 20.67 5.11 12.73
N GLY A 194 19.79 4.16 12.39
CA GLY A 194 19.42 3.02 13.24
C GLY A 194 17.99 3.08 13.79
N ASN A 195 17.36 4.25 13.82
CA ASN A 195 15.96 4.36 14.24
C ASN A 195 15.03 3.82 13.14
N ALA A 196 13.99 3.06 13.52
CA ALA A 196 12.97 2.61 12.58
C ALA A 196 11.78 3.59 12.57
N ASN A 197 11.13 3.75 11.40
CA ASN A 197 9.80 4.35 11.37
C ASN A 197 8.80 3.32 11.89
N THR A 198 8.11 3.64 12.98
CA THR A 198 7.06 2.78 13.56
C THR A 198 5.68 3.05 12.96
N ALA A 199 5.58 3.98 11.99
CA ALA A 199 4.34 4.25 11.32
C ALA A 199 3.79 3.01 10.60
N GLY A 200 2.54 2.67 10.84
CA GLY A 200 1.85 1.52 10.27
C GLY A 200 0.35 1.54 10.55
N ALA A 201 -0.41 0.86 9.71
CA ALA A 201 -1.83 0.65 9.92
C ALA A 201 -2.09 -0.27 11.12
N TYR A 202 -3.32 -0.28 11.60
CA TYR A 202 -3.71 -1.17 12.69
C TYR A 202 -3.61 -2.64 12.24
N SER A 203 -2.86 -3.44 12.98
CA SER A 203 -2.61 -4.85 12.65
C SER A 203 -3.89 -5.69 12.64
N SER A 204 -4.90 -5.28 13.42
CA SER A 204 -6.18 -5.97 13.57
C SER A 204 -7.32 -5.32 12.77
N LEU A 205 -7.01 -4.63 11.66
CA LEU A 205 -8.04 -4.16 10.71
C LEU A 205 -8.97 -5.30 10.28
N SER A 206 -10.29 -5.05 10.33
CA SER A 206 -11.30 -6.05 9.96
C SER A 206 -11.27 -6.36 8.47
N ASN A 207 -10.88 -7.59 8.11
CA ASN A 207 -10.91 -8.09 6.72
C ASN A 207 -12.33 -8.26 6.13
N THR A 208 -13.35 -8.20 6.98
CA THR A 208 -14.77 -8.21 6.58
C THR A 208 -15.28 -6.81 6.20
N GLN A 209 -14.67 -5.76 6.76
CA GLN A 209 -15.08 -4.38 6.55
C GLN A 209 -14.30 -3.67 5.45
N TYR A 210 -13.03 -4.05 5.25
CA TYR A 210 -12.12 -3.33 4.37
C TYR A 210 -11.49 -4.24 3.31
N ASP A 211 -11.22 -3.64 2.15
CA ASP A 211 -10.21 -4.10 1.20
C ASP A 211 -9.12 -3.01 1.13
N ALA A 212 -8.08 -3.21 0.32
CA ALA A 212 -7.06 -2.19 0.09
C ALA A 212 -6.78 -2.04 -1.40
N MET A 213 -6.43 -0.84 -1.85
CA MET A 213 -6.27 -0.56 -3.27
C MET A 213 -5.23 0.53 -3.49
N VAL A 214 -4.44 0.40 -4.56
CA VAL A 214 -3.57 1.47 -5.04
C VAL A 214 -4.03 1.92 -6.42
N LEU A 215 -4.10 3.23 -6.61
CA LEU A 215 -4.22 3.85 -7.93
C LEU A 215 -2.81 4.18 -8.43
N LEU A 216 -2.51 3.76 -9.65
CA LEU A 216 -1.20 3.99 -10.25
C LEU A 216 -1.20 5.31 -11.00
N ALA A 217 -0.19 6.12 -10.73
CA ALA A 217 0.09 7.37 -11.43
C ALA A 217 1.52 7.36 -11.97
N ASN A 218 1.72 8.04 -13.12
CA ASN A 218 3.03 8.20 -13.73
C ASN A 218 4.05 8.82 -12.77
N THR A 219 5.29 8.35 -12.89
CA THR A 219 6.47 9.07 -12.40
C THR A 219 7.10 9.88 -13.53
N THR A 220 8.10 10.70 -13.21
CA THR A 220 8.97 11.36 -14.20
C THR A 220 9.89 10.39 -14.96
N LYS A 221 9.93 9.11 -14.56
CA LYS A 221 10.70 8.06 -15.25
C LYS A 221 9.88 7.30 -16.28
N SER A 222 8.58 7.55 -16.35
CA SER A 222 7.73 6.94 -17.37
C SER A 222 8.11 7.44 -18.77
N PRO A 223 8.32 6.55 -19.76
CA PRO A 223 8.55 6.97 -21.14
C PRO A 223 7.25 7.43 -21.84
N SER A 224 6.09 7.08 -21.28
CA SER A 224 4.76 7.50 -21.76
C SER A 224 4.10 8.41 -20.73
N ALA A 225 3.22 9.33 -21.16
CA ALA A 225 2.55 10.27 -20.24
C ALA A 225 1.29 9.72 -19.55
N ALA A 226 0.87 8.49 -19.85
CA ALA A 226 -0.46 7.99 -19.46
C ALA A 226 -0.44 6.53 -19.00
N ILE A 227 0.36 6.23 -17.97
CA ILE A 227 0.25 4.95 -17.26
C ILE A 227 -0.83 5.12 -16.19
N GLY A 228 -1.81 4.23 -16.20
CA GLY A 228 -2.88 4.24 -15.23
C GLY A 228 -3.26 2.84 -14.80
N GLY A 229 -4.35 2.76 -14.05
CA GLY A 229 -4.87 1.51 -13.54
C GLY A 229 -4.71 1.37 -12.04
N SER A 230 -4.91 0.15 -11.55
CA SER A 230 -5.01 -0.09 -10.12
C SER A 230 -4.68 -1.52 -9.73
N VAL A 231 -4.27 -1.67 -8.48
CA VAL A 231 -4.04 -2.98 -7.84
C VAL A 231 -4.95 -3.09 -6.62
N LEU A 232 -5.79 -4.11 -6.61
CA LEU A 232 -6.75 -4.41 -5.55
C LEU A 232 -6.22 -5.57 -4.72
N PHE A 233 -6.19 -5.38 -3.41
CA PHE A 233 -5.79 -6.35 -2.41
C PHE A 233 -7.02 -6.77 -1.62
N ARG A 234 -7.35 -8.06 -1.66
CA ARG A 234 -8.45 -8.63 -0.87
C ARG A 234 -7.92 -9.66 0.09
N SER A 235 -8.25 -9.48 1.36
CA SER A 235 -7.99 -10.48 2.38
C SER A 235 -9.05 -11.58 2.32
N SER A 236 -8.58 -12.82 2.29
CA SER A 236 -9.33 -14.04 2.57
C SER A 236 -8.92 -14.58 3.96
N SER A 237 -9.44 -15.73 4.39
CA SER A 237 -9.14 -16.26 5.74
C SER A 237 -7.64 -16.42 6.02
N ASN A 238 -6.84 -16.83 5.02
CA ASN A 238 -5.42 -17.13 5.19
C ASN A 238 -4.51 -16.54 4.09
N SER A 239 -5.04 -15.74 3.17
CA SER A 239 -4.25 -15.17 2.07
C SER A 239 -4.74 -13.78 1.66
N VAL A 240 -3.88 -13.07 0.96
CA VAL A 240 -4.23 -11.85 0.23
C VAL A 240 -4.20 -12.16 -1.26
N SER A 241 -5.30 -11.88 -1.97
CA SER A 241 -5.30 -11.86 -3.43
C SER A 241 -4.91 -10.47 -3.93
N VAL A 242 -4.01 -10.42 -4.89
CA VAL A 242 -3.48 -9.23 -5.56
C VAL A 242 -3.98 -9.24 -7.00
N ASN A 243 -4.86 -8.30 -7.32
CA ASN A 243 -5.50 -8.20 -8.64
C ASN A 243 -5.08 -6.88 -9.28
N GLY A 244 -4.28 -6.91 -10.35
CA GLY A 244 -3.82 -5.71 -11.06
C GLY A 244 -4.44 -5.58 -12.43
N ILE A 245 -4.87 -4.36 -12.77
CA ILE A 245 -5.22 -3.96 -14.14
C ILE A 245 -4.46 -2.65 -14.41
N VAL A 246 -3.54 -2.68 -15.35
CA VAL A 246 -2.63 -1.56 -15.64
C VAL A 246 -2.71 -1.22 -17.12
N SER A 247 -2.83 0.05 -17.46
CA SER A 247 -2.90 0.52 -18.83
C SER A 247 -1.74 1.46 -19.16
N GLY A 248 -1.42 1.60 -20.45
CA GLY A 248 -0.41 2.54 -20.93
C GLY A 248 1.05 2.17 -20.67
N VAL A 249 1.30 0.98 -20.10
CA VAL A 249 2.63 0.36 -20.02
C VAL A 249 3.07 -0.17 -21.38
N ALA A 250 4.39 -0.28 -21.59
CA ALA A 250 4.93 -0.85 -22.80
C ALA A 250 4.59 -2.35 -22.92
N LYS A 251 4.60 -2.89 -24.14
CA LYS A 251 4.48 -4.34 -24.39
C LYS A 251 5.80 -5.04 -24.03
N SER A 252 6.13 -5.03 -22.75
CA SER A 252 7.32 -5.64 -22.16
C SER A 252 6.98 -6.21 -20.79
N VAL A 253 7.95 -6.89 -20.18
CA VAL A 253 7.83 -7.39 -18.82
C VAL A 253 8.23 -6.29 -17.85
N HIS A 254 7.41 -6.06 -16.83
CA HIS A 254 7.60 -5.00 -15.85
C HIS A 254 7.68 -5.58 -14.43
N GLY A 255 8.74 -5.29 -13.70
CA GLY A 255 8.83 -5.59 -12.26
C GLY A 255 7.67 -4.93 -11.50
N PHE A 256 7.14 -5.61 -10.50
CA PHE A 256 5.88 -5.25 -9.86
C PHE A 256 6.03 -5.46 -8.35
N HIS A 257 6.09 -4.38 -7.57
CA HIS A 257 6.55 -4.46 -6.18
C HIS A 257 5.77 -3.57 -5.21
N ILE A 258 5.69 -4.04 -3.96
CA ILE A 258 5.30 -3.23 -2.80
C ILE A 258 6.58 -2.73 -2.13
N HIS A 259 6.62 -1.44 -1.85
CA HIS A 259 7.77 -0.76 -1.26
C HIS A 259 7.57 -0.44 0.22
N ALA A 260 8.64 -0.14 0.93
CA ALA A 260 8.60 0.08 2.37
C ALA A 260 7.72 1.26 2.78
N PHE A 261 7.69 2.34 1.99
CA PHE A 261 7.07 3.61 2.35
C PHE A 261 6.01 4.03 1.34
N GLY A 262 4.92 4.63 1.79
CA GLY A 262 3.91 5.31 0.98
C GLY A 262 4.22 6.80 0.80
N ASP A 263 5.50 7.13 0.63
CA ASP A 263 6.00 8.50 0.54
C ASP A 263 6.18 8.90 -0.93
N LEU A 264 5.38 9.85 -1.39
CA LEU A 264 5.35 10.34 -2.78
C LEU A 264 6.06 11.70 -2.94
N THR A 265 6.99 12.02 -2.04
CA THR A 265 7.77 13.27 -2.07
C THR A 265 8.48 13.45 -3.41
N THR A 266 9.23 12.44 -3.85
CA THR A 266 9.92 12.48 -5.15
C THR A 266 9.02 11.97 -6.27
N VAL A 267 8.99 12.73 -7.37
CA VAL A 267 8.17 12.45 -8.56
C VAL A 267 8.74 11.35 -9.45
N ASP A 268 10.00 10.96 -9.25
CA ASP A 268 10.66 9.80 -9.89
C ASP A 268 10.34 8.46 -9.19
N GLY A 269 9.65 8.54 -8.06
CA GLY A 269 9.27 7.44 -7.22
C GLY A 269 10.37 6.88 -6.33
N ALA A 270 11.54 7.52 -6.17
CA ALA A 270 12.58 7.06 -5.24
C ALA A 270 12.12 7.01 -3.76
N SER A 271 11.21 7.92 -3.38
CA SER A 271 10.78 8.14 -1.99
C SER A 271 10.08 6.97 -1.32
N ILE A 272 9.44 6.08 -2.07
CA ILE A 272 8.83 4.85 -1.51
C ILE A 272 9.89 3.86 -0.95
N GLY A 273 11.18 4.10 -1.21
CA GLY A 273 12.29 3.34 -0.63
C GLY A 273 12.52 1.97 -1.28
N GLY A 274 13.20 1.07 -0.57
CA GLY A 274 13.41 -0.32 -1.01
C GLY A 274 12.11 -1.13 -1.01
N HIS A 275 12.18 -2.40 -1.42
CA HIS A 275 11.04 -3.30 -1.31
C HIS A 275 10.68 -3.49 0.17
N TRP A 276 9.40 -3.74 0.44
CA TRP A 276 8.96 -4.03 1.79
C TRP A 276 9.52 -5.37 2.27
N LEU A 277 10.27 -5.37 3.37
CA LEU A 277 10.90 -6.56 3.95
C LEU A 277 10.86 -6.53 5.49
N SER A 278 11.16 -7.66 6.11
CA SER A 278 11.48 -7.77 7.54
C SER A 278 12.81 -8.52 7.72
N GLY A 279 13.63 -8.04 8.67
CA GLY A 279 14.92 -8.64 8.98
C GLY A 279 15.89 -8.61 7.80
N ALA A 280 16.55 -9.73 7.54
CA ALA A 280 17.60 -9.88 6.53
C ALA A 280 17.14 -10.67 5.29
N GLN A 281 15.85 -10.53 4.91
CA GLN A 281 15.35 -11.07 3.65
C GLN A 281 16.12 -10.49 2.46
N VAL A 282 16.27 -11.28 1.41
CA VAL A 282 16.84 -10.84 0.13
C VAL A 282 15.74 -10.84 -0.93
N HIS A 283 15.93 -10.10 -2.02
CA HIS A 283 14.98 -10.09 -3.12
C HIS A 283 14.91 -11.46 -3.82
N ALA A 284 13.70 -11.93 -4.14
CA ALA A 284 13.47 -13.13 -4.95
C ALA A 284 12.04 -13.17 -5.53
N PHE A 285 11.79 -14.07 -6.48
CA PHE A 285 10.45 -14.27 -7.04
C PHE A 285 9.40 -14.74 -6.00
N PRO A 286 8.10 -14.53 -6.26
CA PRO A 286 7.01 -14.84 -5.32
C PRO A 286 6.90 -16.29 -4.85
N GLU A 287 7.46 -17.24 -5.59
CA GLU A 287 7.49 -18.66 -5.23
C GLU A 287 8.52 -18.99 -4.14
N ASN A 288 9.49 -18.10 -3.90
CA ASN A 288 10.53 -18.32 -2.91
C ASN A 288 9.98 -18.12 -1.49
N THR A 289 10.34 -19.03 -0.58
CA THR A 289 9.95 -19.01 0.84
C THR A 289 10.69 -17.94 1.65
N SER A 290 11.84 -17.46 1.16
CA SER A 290 12.58 -16.34 1.73
C SER A 290 12.81 -15.28 0.67
N ARG A 291 11.97 -14.24 0.69
CA ARG A 291 12.02 -13.09 -0.20
C ARG A 291 11.58 -11.83 0.53
N HIS A 292 11.69 -10.64 -0.07
CA HIS A 292 11.03 -9.48 0.51
C HIS A 292 9.50 -9.66 0.46
N PHE A 293 8.76 -9.20 1.47
CA PHE A 293 7.29 -9.24 1.46
C PHE A 293 6.68 -8.55 0.23
N GLY A 294 7.33 -7.50 -0.25
CA GLY A 294 6.88 -6.75 -1.41
C GLY A 294 7.23 -7.34 -2.78
N ASP A 295 7.90 -8.49 -2.84
CA ASP A 295 8.26 -9.12 -4.09
C ASP A 295 7.06 -9.85 -4.71
N LEU A 296 6.47 -9.25 -5.75
CA LEU A 296 5.34 -9.79 -6.51
C LEU A 296 5.75 -10.26 -7.91
N GLY A 297 7.05 -10.16 -8.25
CA GLY A 297 7.58 -10.58 -9.54
C GLY A 297 7.23 -9.58 -10.64
N ASN A 298 6.55 -10.05 -11.68
CA ASN A 298 6.39 -9.32 -12.92
C ASN A 298 4.93 -9.21 -13.39
N LEU A 299 4.62 -8.09 -14.04
CA LEU A 299 3.45 -7.85 -14.86
C LEU A 299 3.80 -8.15 -16.33
N CYS A 300 3.17 -9.17 -16.92
CA CYS A 300 3.48 -9.61 -18.29
C CYS A 300 2.32 -10.21 -19.10
N ILE A 301 1.12 -10.29 -18.53
CA ILE A 301 -0.07 -10.80 -19.22
C ILE A 301 -0.85 -9.62 -19.79
N PHE A 302 -1.10 -9.59 -21.10
CA PHE A 302 -1.80 -8.50 -21.78
C PHE A 302 -3.08 -8.97 -22.46
N ASP A 303 -4.04 -8.06 -22.64
CA ASP A 303 -5.13 -8.32 -23.60
C ASP A 303 -4.63 -8.35 -25.05
N ASN A 304 -5.45 -8.90 -25.96
CA ASN A 304 -5.11 -9.08 -27.38
C ASN A 304 -4.74 -7.74 -28.07
N ASP A 305 -5.35 -6.64 -27.64
CA ASP A 305 -5.13 -5.31 -28.18
C ASP A 305 -3.94 -4.59 -27.51
N PHE A 306 -3.32 -5.20 -26.49
CA PHE A 306 -2.28 -4.63 -25.63
C PHE A 306 -2.69 -3.30 -24.97
N LYS A 307 -3.99 -3.09 -24.73
CA LYS A 307 -4.52 -1.91 -24.04
C LYS A 307 -4.28 -1.98 -22.54
N ASN A 308 -4.48 -3.17 -21.96
CA ASN A 308 -4.28 -3.44 -20.55
C ASN A 308 -3.36 -4.64 -20.34
N ALA A 309 -2.57 -4.54 -19.29
CA ALA A 309 -1.88 -5.63 -18.65
C ALA A 309 -2.64 -6.07 -17.39
N TYR A 310 -2.63 -7.35 -17.10
CA TYR A 310 -3.36 -7.99 -16.02
C TYR A 310 -2.41 -8.77 -15.12
N TYR A 311 -2.69 -8.73 -13.82
CA TYR A 311 -1.90 -9.42 -12.81
C TYR A 311 -2.83 -10.13 -11.83
N TYR A 312 -2.47 -11.35 -11.44
CA TYR A 312 -3.13 -12.08 -10.37
C TYR A 312 -2.12 -12.90 -9.58
N LEU A 313 -2.15 -12.77 -8.26
CA LEU A 313 -1.44 -13.63 -7.31
C LEU A 313 -2.28 -13.79 -6.05
N SER A 314 -2.34 -15.01 -5.49
CA SER A 314 -2.85 -15.25 -4.13
C SER A 314 -1.70 -15.73 -3.25
N THR A 315 -1.47 -15.07 -2.12
CA THR A 315 -0.31 -15.33 -1.27
C THR A 315 -0.65 -15.19 0.21
N SER A 316 -0.08 -16.05 1.06
CA SER A 316 -0.12 -15.93 2.53
C SER A 316 1.16 -15.33 3.10
N TYR A 317 2.05 -14.82 2.24
CA TYR A 317 3.41 -14.40 2.64
C TYR A 317 3.44 -13.12 3.47
N PHE A 318 2.39 -12.30 3.38
CA PHE A 318 2.26 -11.07 4.13
C PHE A 318 0.82 -10.88 4.63
N SER A 319 0.66 -10.09 5.70
CA SER A 319 -0.65 -9.77 6.26
C SER A 319 -1.34 -8.63 5.51
N PHE A 320 -2.67 -8.63 5.53
CA PHE A 320 -3.46 -7.55 4.94
C PHE A 320 -3.22 -6.19 5.60
N SER A 321 -3.04 -6.12 6.91
CA SER A 321 -2.77 -4.86 7.60
C SER A 321 -1.36 -4.33 7.28
N GLY A 322 -0.39 -5.23 7.10
CA GLY A 322 1.00 -4.87 6.84
C GLY A 322 1.24 -4.12 5.54
N LEU A 323 0.36 -4.25 4.53
CA LEU A 323 0.49 -3.57 3.22
C LEU A 323 -0.11 -2.16 3.20
N VAL A 324 -1.02 -1.83 4.11
CA VAL A 324 -1.77 -0.56 4.09
C VAL A 324 -0.83 0.62 4.37
N GLY A 325 -0.92 1.66 3.56
CA GLY A 325 -0.08 2.86 3.63
C GLY A 325 1.32 2.71 3.04
N ARG A 326 1.65 1.56 2.46
CA ARG A 326 2.91 1.35 1.73
C ARG A 326 2.83 1.87 0.30
N GLY A 327 3.99 2.03 -0.32
CA GLY A 327 4.11 2.40 -1.73
C GLY A 327 3.98 1.17 -2.62
N PHE A 328 3.55 1.39 -3.85
CA PHE A 328 3.51 0.38 -4.90
C PHE A 328 4.25 0.93 -6.12
N ALA A 329 4.97 0.09 -6.86
CA ALA A 329 5.60 0.50 -8.12
C ALA A 329 5.41 -0.51 -9.26
N VAL A 330 5.28 0.04 -10.46
CA VAL A 330 5.53 -0.66 -11.71
C VAL A 330 6.89 -0.20 -12.22
N HIS A 331 7.78 -1.15 -12.49
CA HIS A 331 9.14 -0.88 -12.97
C HIS A 331 9.21 -0.85 -14.50
N ALA A 332 10.23 -0.19 -15.04
CA ALA A 332 10.45 -0.02 -16.48
C ALA A 332 10.80 -1.34 -17.18
N ALA A 333 11.51 -2.23 -16.49
CA ALA A 333 12.03 -3.48 -17.04
C ALA A 333 11.67 -4.68 -16.15
N ARG A 334 12.04 -5.86 -16.64
CA ARG A 334 11.82 -7.15 -16.00
C ARG A 334 12.58 -7.25 -14.67
N ASP A 335 11.88 -7.71 -13.65
CA ASP A 335 12.47 -8.30 -12.45
C ASP A 335 13.04 -9.69 -12.78
N ASP A 336 14.31 -9.93 -12.44
CA ASP A 336 15.00 -11.20 -12.63
C ASP A 336 15.01 -12.13 -11.40
N GLY A 337 14.41 -11.71 -10.29
CA GLY A 337 14.30 -12.46 -9.05
C GLY A 337 15.61 -12.63 -8.30
N ASN A 338 16.64 -11.81 -8.60
CA ASN A 338 17.91 -11.82 -7.90
C ASN A 338 18.32 -10.42 -7.36
N THR A 339 19.19 -9.71 -8.07
CA THR A 339 19.74 -8.39 -7.74
C THR A 339 19.09 -7.31 -8.59
N TYR A 340 18.50 -7.67 -9.74
CA TYR A 340 17.90 -6.71 -10.65
C TYR A 340 16.36 -6.72 -10.58
N VAL A 341 15.83 -5.67 -9.95
CA VAL A 341 14.40 -5.52 -9.63
C VAL A 341 13.60 -4.74 -10.69
N GLY A 342 14.09 -4.66 -11.93
CA GLY A 342 13.39 -3.98 -13.03
C GLY A 342 13.71 -2.49 -13.25
N GLY A 343 14.65 -1.91 -12.47
CA GLY A 343 15.17 -0.56 -12.72
C GLY A 343 14.21 0.57 -12.35
N ASP A 344 14.15 1.61 -13.20
CA ASP A 344 13.35 2.82 -12.98
C ASP A 344 11.87 2.49 -12.67
N ARG A 345 11.24 3.28 -11.79
CA ARG A 345 9.82 3.13 -11.43
C ARG A 345 8.98 3.98 -12.37
N VAL A 346 8.20 3.40 -13.28
CA VAL A 346 7.42 4.15 -14.29
C VAL A 346 6.05 4.59 -13.78
N ALA A 347 5.50 3.87 -12.80
CA ALA A 347 4.28 4.27 -12.10
C ALA A 347 4.38 3.91 -10.62
N GLN A 348 3.66 4.67 -9.80
CA GLN A 348 3.61 4.46 -8.37
C GLN A 348 2.27 4.86 -7.76
N GLY A 349 2.04 4.47 -6.51
CA GLY A 349 0.94 4.96 -5.69
C GLY A 349 1.05 4.50 -4.24
N VAL A 350 0.12 4.95 -3.39
CA VAL A 350 0.01 4.52 -1.99
C VAL A 350 -1.14 3.53 -1.86
N VAL A 351 -0.92 2.46 -1.12
CA VAL A 351 -1.96 1.46 -0.85
C VAL A 351 -2.95 2.01 0.18
N ALA A 352 -4.12 2.43 -0.29
CA ALA A 352 -5.20 2.97 0.51
C ALA A 352 -6.06 1.88 1.15
N LEU A 353 -6.63 2.18 2.32
CA LEU A 353 -7.75 1.47 2.88
C LEU A 353 -9.03 1.86 2.13
N ILE A 354 -9.80 0.89 1.64
CA ILE A 354 -11.05 1.12 0.91
C ILE A 354 -12.21 0.37 1.60
N PRO A 355 -13.48 0.76 1.37
CA PRO A 355 -14.59 -0.07 1.81
C PRO A 355 -14.49 -1.47 1.20
N LYS A 356 -15.05 -2.48 1.88
CA LYS A 356 -15.19 -3.82 1.30
C LYS A 356 -15.87 -3.72 -0.07
N ALA A 357 -15.16 -4.06 -1.13
CA ALA A 357 -15.61 -3.79 -2.47
C ALA A 357 -16.44 -4.96 -3.04
N ALA A 358 -17.42 -4.64 -3.89
CA ALA A 358 -18.14 -5.64 -4.67
C ALA A 358 -17.17 -6.50 -5.50
N THR A 359 -17.46 -7.79 -5.65
CA THR A 359 -16.57 -8.76 -6.32
C THR A 359 -16.19 -8.37 -7.75
N THR A 360 -17.03 -7.58 -8.42
CA THR A 360 -16.84 -7.04 -9.77
C THR A 360 -15.78 -5.95 -9.88
N LEU A 361 -15.43 -5.28 -8.77
CA LEU A 361 -14.38 -4.25 -8.79
C LEU A 361 -13.01 -4.87 -9.10
N ASN A 362 -12.30 -4.24 -10.04
CA ASN A 362 -10.94 -4.62 -10.47
C ASN A 362 -10.84 -6.13 -10.76
N GLN A 363 -11.89 -6.69 -11.36
CA GLN A 363 -11.98 -8.10 -11.70
C GLN A 363 -11.07 -8.39 -12.89
N VAL A 364 -10.08 -9.25 -12.66
CA VAL A 364 -9.21 -9.79 -13.71
C VAL A 364 -9.86 -11.03 -14.35
N PRO A 365 -9.62 -11.33 -15.64
CA PRO A 365 -10.20 -12.49 -16.31
C PRO A 365 -9.90 -13.83 -15.59
N SER A 366 -10.92 -14.43 -14.97
CA SER A 366 -10.76 -15.63 -14.14
C SER A 366 -10.41 -16.90 -14.94
N ASN A 367 -10.64 -16.90 -16.25
CA ASN A 367 -10.31 -18.01 -17.14
C ASN A 367 -8.91 -17.88 -17.75
N TRP A 368 -8.11 -16.89 -17.38
CA TRP A 368 -6.73 -16.77 -17.87
C TRP A 368 -5.75 -17.53 -16.98
N LYS A 369 -4.70 -18.07 -17.62
CA LYS A 369 -3.52 -18.54 -16.88
C LYS A 369 -2.63 -17.35 -16.56
N TYR A 370 -2.39 -17.13 -15.27
CA TYR A 370 -1.48 -16.09 -14.80
C TYR A 370 -0.08 -16.65 -14.54
N GLU A 371 0.92 -15.81 -14.82
CA GLU A 371 2.34 -16.06 -14.62
C GLU A 371 2.95 -14.77 -14.04
N VAL A 372 3.84 -14.91 -13.06
CA VAL A 372 4.46 -13.77 -12.34
C VAL A 372 5.99 -13.78 -12.43
N ILE A 373 6.60 -14.87 -12.90
CA ILE A 373 8.04 -14.96 -13.18
C ILE A 373 8.32 -14.45 -14.60
N CYS A 374 7.39 -14.71 -15.51
CA CYS A 374 7.43 -14.28 -16.90
C CYS A 374 8.71 -14.70 -17.62
N SER A 375 9.06 -15.99 -17.49
CA SER A 375 10.31 -16.56 -17.99
C SER A 375 10.46 -16.47 -19.51
N ASN A 376 9.34 -16.50 -20.25
CA ASN A 376 9.32 -16.42 -21.71
C ASN A 376 8.91 -15.03 -22.24
N GLY A 377 8.97 -13.99 -21.39
CA GLY A 377 8.60 -12.63 -21.79
C GLY A 377 7.13 -12.31 -21.52
N THR A 378 6.46 -11.69 -22.49
CA THR A 378 5.05 -11.32 -22.38
C THR A 378 4.13 -12.39 -22.94
N TYR A 379 2.95 -12.51 -22.37
CA TYR A 379 1.92 -13.43 -22.80
C TYR A 379 0.67 -12.64 -23.16
N THR A 380 -0.07 -13.14 -24.15
CA THR A 380 -1.44 -12.73 -24.38
C THR A 380 -2.35 -13.58 -23.50
N GLY A 381 -3.39 -12.99 -22.91
CA GLY A 381 -4.35 -13.72 -22.07
C GLY A 381 -5.02 -14.85 -22.85
N GLU A 382 -4.67 -16.10 -22.54
CA GLU A 382 -5.26 -17.30 -23.14
C GLU A 382 -6.30 -17.91 -22.20
N SER A 383 -7.46 -18.29 -22.74
CA SER A 383 -8.51 -19.00 -21.99
C SER A 383 -8.05 -20.41 -21.63
N THR A 384 -8.22 -20.81 -20.37
CA THR A 384 -7.99 -22.18 -19.88
C THR A 384 -9.09 -23.16 -20.30
N ILE A 385 -10.21 -22.66 -20.84
CA ILE A 385 -11.26 -23.50 -21.42
C ILE A 385 -10.77 -23.98 -22.78
N GLU A 386 -10.31 -25.23 -22.84
CA GLU A 386 -10.12 -25.93 -24.11
C GLU A 386 -11.44 -25.83 -24.91
N PRO A 387 -11.42 -25.41 -26.20
CA PRO A 387 -12.63 -25.40 -26.98
C PRO A 387 -13.24 -26.81 -26.93
N SER A 388 -14.50 -26.90 -26.49
CA SER A 388 -15.23 -28.16 -26.44
C SER A 388 -15.05 -28.87 -27.78
N PRO A 389 -14.60 -30.14 -27.81
CA PRO A 389 -14.25 -30.78 -29.07
C PRO A 389 -15.46 -30.76 -29.99
N THR A 390 -15.30 -30.16 -31.17
CA THR A 390 -16.26 -30.31 -32.26
C THR A 390 -16.50 -31.80 -32.46
N PRO A 391 -17.76 -32.29 -32.49
CA PRO A 391 -18.02 -33.72 -32.57
C PRO A 391 -17.43 -34.26 -33.87
N SER A 392 -16.30 -34.94 -33.75
CA SER A 392 -15.67 -35.64 -34.87
C SER A 392 -16.37 -36.98 -35.03
N THR A 393 -17.21 -37.07 -36.05
CA THR A 393 -17.77 -38.32 -36.55
C THR A 393 -16.69 -39.07 -37.33
N THR A 394 -15.97 -40.01 -36.71
CA THR A 394 -15.24 -41.08 -37.44
C THR A 394 -15.03 -42.28 -36.50
N PRO A 395 -15.24 -43.53 -36.97
CA PRO A 395 -15.58 -44.64 -36.08
C PRO A 395 -14.38 -45.33 -35.43
N THR A 396 -14.70 -45.98 -34.32
CA THR A 396 -13.91 -46.88 -33.49
C THR A 396 -13.16 -47.95 -34.30
N PRO A 397 -11.83 -48.05 -34.16
CA PRO A 397 -11.13 -49.30 -34.40
C PRO A 397 -10.81 -49.99 -33.07
N THR A 398 -11.02 -51.30 -33.17
CA THR A 398 -10.91 -52.40 -32.23
C THR A 398 -9.60 -52.47 -31.46
N GLU A 399 -9.76 -52.92 -30.22
CA GLU A 399 -8.74 -53.39 -29.28
C GLU A 399 -7.63 -54.23 -29.92
N THR A 400 -6.39 -53.95 -29.53
CA THR A 400 -5.37 -54.97 -29.34
C THR A 400 -4.74 -54.83 -27.96
N SER A 401 -4.80 -55.95 -27.27
CA SER A 401 -4.45 -56.25 -25.89
C SER A 401 -2.95 -56.40 -25.62
N GLN A 402 -2.63 -56.29 -24.31
CA GLN A 402 -1.54 -56.96 -23.56
C GLN A 402 -0.12 -56.35 -23.60
N PRO A 403 0.74 -56.64 -22.60
CA PRO A 403 0.62 -56.44 -21.15
C PRO A 403 1.84 -55.64 -20.63
N GLY A 404 1.81 -54.96 -19.48
CA GLY A 404 2.10 -55.57 -18.18
C GLY A 404 3.53 -55.27 -17.70
N THR A 405 3.63 -54.99 -16.39
CA THR A 405 4.83 -54.86 -15.53
C THR A 405 5.56 -53.51 -15.56
N SER A 406 6.04 -52.94 -14.46
CA SER A 406 5.78 -53.07 -13.01
C SER A 406 6.66 -52.00 -12.35
N SER A 407 6.09 -51.30 -11.36
CA SER A 407 6.76 -50.74 -10.17
C SER A 407 8.20 -50.21 -10.28
N TYR A 408 8.36 -48.90 -10.14
CA TYR A 408 9.47 -48.32 -9.38
C TYR A 408 8.93 -47.28 -8.41
N LEU A 409 8.86 -47.69 -7.14
CA LEU A 409 8.75 -46.83 -5.98
C LEU A 409 10.07 -46.07 -5.78
N ALA A 410 9.93 -44.85 -5.29
CA ALA A 410 10.99 -43.92 -4.90
C ALA A 410 12.01 -44.53 -3.92
N PRO A 411 13.18 -43.87 -3.82
CA PRO A 411 13.74 -43.56 -2.51
C PRO A 411 13.91 -42.05 -2.35
N PHE A 412 12.91 -41.43 -1.71
CA PHE A 412 13.07 -40.18 -0.97
C PHE A 412 13.90 -40.49 0.30
N PHE A 413 15.23 -40.59 0.19
CA PHE A 413 16.10 -40.74 1.37
C PHE A 413 17.54 -40.31 1.08
N VAL A 414 17.78 -39.03 0.77
CA VAL A 414 19.16 -38.45 0.81
C VAL A 414 19.23 -37.06 1.46
N LEU A 415 18.14 -36.47 1.96
CA LEU A 415 18.16 -35.11 2.54
C LEU A 415 18.07 -35.01 4.07
N ILE A 416 18.41 -36.07 4.83
CA ILE A 416 18.49 -35.99 6.31
C ILE A 416 19.88 -36.38 6.83
N LEU A 417 20.96 -36.02 6.13
CA LEU A 417 22.32 -36.20 6.69
C LEU A 417 23.33 -35.09 6.42
N SER A 418 22.88 -33.84 6.18
CA SER A 418 23.79 -32.68 6.15
C SER A 418 23.50 -31.61 7.21
N SER A 419 22.55 -31.80 8.13
CA SER A 419 22.28 -30.85 9.22
C SER A 419 22.72 -31.31 10.63
N LEU A 420 23.38 -32.47 10.77
CA LEU A 420 23.88 -32.97 12.07
C LEU A 420 25.39 -32.88 12.28
N ILE A 421 26.17 -32.36 11.33
CA ILE A 421 27.63 -32.20 11.51
C ILE A 421 28.04 -30.83 12.10
N SER A 422 27.13 -29.86 12.20
CA SER A 422 27.48 -28.54 12.78
C SER A 422 27.27 -28.40 14.29
N VAL A 423 26.86 -29.45 15.01
CA VAL A 423 26.63 -29.38 16.48
C VAL A 423 27.70 -30.12 17.31
N ILE A 424 28.69 -30.78 16.70
CA ILE A 424 29.77 -31.47 17.45
C ILE A 424 31.11 -30.68 17.43
N LEU A 425 31.13 -29.43 16.98
CA LEU A 425 32.36 -28.60 17.01
C LEU A 425 32.27 -27.35 17.92
N ILE A 426 31.30 -27.32 18.86
CA ILE A 426 31.21 -26.26 19.90
C ILE A 426 31.17 -26.87 21.33
N LEU A 427 31.60 -28.12 21.49
CA LEU A 427 31.99 -28.70 22.78
C LEU A 427 33.44 -29.17 22.65
#